data_AF-A0A1B1CMF7-F1
#
_entry.id   AF-A0A1B1CMF7-F1
#
_cell.length_a   1.000
_cell.length_b   1.000
_cell.length_c   1.000
_cell.angle_alpha   90.00
_cell.angle_beta   90.00
_cell.angle_gamma   90.00
#
_symmetry.space_group_name_H-M   'P 1'
#
loop_
_entity.id
_entity.type
_entity.pdbx_description
1 polymer ?
#
loop_
_entity_poly.entity_id
_entity_poly.type
_entity_poly.pdbx_seq_one_letter_code
_entity_poly.pdbx_strand_id
1 'polypeptide(L)'
;MAVTIFDQREVTLPLHDSVWHKTPEQNPDTGVRKLVQLAEQADAFVLASPIYHNGPSGVLKNALDHLAIKHFAYKPVGLISHGGNRTSQAVDQMRIWVRGLLGHAITTQICTQNGDFEAGGTDDPRISNRKRTIPRTCSLNGE
;
A
#
# COMPACT_ATOMS: atom_id res chain seq x y z
N MET A 1 -14.72 -13.38 -0.71
CA MET A 1 -13.78 -12.31 -1.12
C MET A 1 -12.39 -12.84 -0.90
N ALA A 2 -11.51 -12.80 -1.90
CA ALA A 2 -10.10 -13.18 -1.71
C ALA A 2 -9.31 -11.91 -1.38
N VAL A 3 -8.40 -12.03 -0.41
CA VAL A 3 -7.44 -10.98 -0.02
C VAL A 3 -6.07 -11.59 -0.23
N THR A 4 -5.22 -10.88 -0.97
CA THR A 4 -3.83 -11.28 -1.18
C THR A 4 -2.94 -10.22 -0.54
N ILE A 5 -1.96 -10.66 0.24
CA ILE A 5 -0.99 -9.78 0.88
C ILE A 5 0.32 -9.94 0.14
N PHE A 6 0.90 -8.82 -0.29
CA PHE A 6 2.26 -8.80 -0.81
C PHE A 6 3.15 -8.16 0.26
N ASP A 7 3.84 -9.02 1.00
CA ASP A 7 4.74 -8.61 2.08
C ASP A 7 6.18 -8.48 1.55
N GLN A 8 6.76 -7.28 1.65
CA GLN A 8 8.11 -7.00 1.20
C GLN A 8 9.20 -7.53 2.15
N ARG A 9 8.83 -8.04 3.34
CA ARG A 9 9.72 -8.80 4.22
C ARG A 9 9.96 -10.21 3.70
N GLU A 10 8.96 -10.81 3.06
CA GLU A 10 9.06 -12.14 2.45
C GLU A 10 9.65 -12.07 1.04
N VAL A 11 9.32 -11.01 0.30
CA VAL A 11 9.78 -10.77 -1.07
C VAL A 11 10.52 -9.43 -1.14
N THR A 12 11.84 -9.48 -1.01
CA THR A 12 12.68 -8.30 -1.18
C THR A 12 12.79 -7.96 -2.67
N LEU A 13 12.24 -6.81 -3.06
CA LEU A 13 12.35 -6.31 -4.42
C LEU A 13 13.68 -5.59 -4.63
N PRO A 14 14.31 -5.72 -5.81
CA PRO A 14 15.44 -4.87 -6.17
C PRO A 14 15.01 -3.40 -6.25
N LEU A 15 15.97 -2.49 -6.13
CA LEU A 15 15.73 -1.08 -6.43
C LEU A 15 15.23 -0.94 -7.86
N HIS A 16 14.23 -0.08 -8.05
CA HIS A 16 13.64 0.15 -9.35
C HIS A 16 14.66 0.67 -10.36
N ASP A 17 14.66 0.07 -11.55
CA ASP A 17 15.41 0.54 -12.71
C ASP A 17 14.43 1.09 -13.75
N SER A 18 14.67 2.34 -14.15
CA SER A 18 13.87 3.09 -15.11
C SER A 18 13.75 2.42 -16.49
N VAL A 19 14.66 1.53 -16.86
CA VAL A 19 14.59 0.75 -18.12
C VAL A 19 13.26 0.00 -18.23
N TRP A 20 12.74 -0.50 -17.11
CA TRP A 20 11.52 -1.31 -17.05
C TRP A 20 10.26 -0.50 -16.76
N HIS A 21 10.37 0.83 -16.61
CA HIS A 21 9.26 1.67 -16.15
C HIS A 21 8.02 1.59 -17.08
N LYS A 22 8.23 1.44 -18.39
CA LYS A 22 7.14 1.31 -19.38
C LYS A 22 6.69 -0.14 -19.62
N THR A 23 7.55 -1.11 -19.32
CA THR A 23 7.35 -2.54 -19.56
C THR A 23 7.68 -3.36 -18.31
N PRO A 24 7.02 -3.10 -17.17
CA PRO A 24 7.37 -3.74 -15.91
C PRO A 24 7.15 -5.27 -15.93
N GLU A 25 6.28 -5.77 -16.80
CA GLU A 25 6.09 -7.20 -17.05
C GLU A 25 7.32 -7.91 -17.63
N GLN A 26 8.26 -7.17 -18.23
CA GLN A 26 9.50 -7.70 -18.80
C GLN A 26 10.67 -7.72 -17.80
N ASN A 27 10.46 -7.25 -16.57
CA ASN A 27 11.51 -7.22 -15.57
C ASN A 27 12.06 -8.64 -15.31
N PRO A 28 13.39 -8.87 -15.34
CA PRO A 28 13.96 -10.20 -15.13
C PRO A 28 13.69 -10.74 -13.71
N ASP A 29 13.50 -9.87 -12.72
CA ASP A 29 13.24 -10.26 -11.34
C ASP A 29 11.88 -10.96 -11.20
N THR A 30 11.88 -12.10 -10.52
CA THR A 30 10.66 -12.91 -10.33
C THR A 30 9.70 -12.29 -9.32
N GLY A 31 10.22 -11.60 -8.29
CA GLY A 31 9.43 -10.88 -7.30
C GLY A 31 8.71 -9.70 -7.92
N VAL A 32 9.38 -8.93 -8.78
CA VAL A 32 8.77 -7.84 -9.54
C VAL A 32 7.67 -8.37 -10.47
N ARG A 33 7.93 -9.43 -11.23
CA ARG A 33 6.89 -10.03 -12.11
C ARG A 33 5.69 -10.53 -11.32
N LYS A 34 5.91 -11.12 -10.15
CA LYS A 34 4.84 -11.54 -9.23
C LYS A 34 4.02 -10.33 -8.77
N LEU A 35 4.68 -9.23 -8.36
CA LEU A 35 4.01 -8.00 -7.95
C LEU A 35 3.14 -7.43 -9.10
N VAL A 36 3.71 -7.33 -10.30
CA VAL A 36 3.02 -6.84 -11.50
C VAL A 36 1.77 -7.68 -11.79
N GLN A 37 1.90 -9.01 -11.78
CA GLN A 37 0.80 -9.93 -12.01
C GLN A 37 -0.32 -9.77 -10.96
N LEU A 38 0.04 -9.67 -9.68
CA LEU A 38 -0.92 -9.45 -8.60
C LEU A 38 -1.64 -8.09 -8.74
N ALA A 39 -0.91 -7.05 -9.12
CA ALA A 39 -1.47 -5.72 -9.32
C ALA A 39 -2.42 -5.67 -10.53
N GLU A 40 -2.12 -6.43 -11.59
CA GLU A 40 -2.99 -6.56 -12.77
C GLU A 40 -4.32 -7.23 -12.38
N GLN A 41 -4.27 -8.30 -11.58
CA GLN A 41 -5.44 -9.06 -11.12
C GLN A 41 -6.25 -8.37 -10.01
N ALA A 42 -5.67 -7.38 -9.31
CA ALA A 42 -6.33 -6.74 -8.17
C ALA A 42 -7.47 -5.82 -8.62
N ASP A 43 -8.65 -5.96 -8.01
CA ASP A 43 -9.77 -5.02 -8.19
C ASP A 43 -9.58 -3.74 -7.36
N ALA A 44 -8.84 -3.83 -6.26
CA ALA A 44 -8.55 -2.71 -5.36
C ALA A 44 -7.24 -2.93 -4.57
N PHE A 45 -6.69 -1.85 -4.02
CA PHE A 45 -5.46 -1.87 -3.21
C PHE A 45 -5.68 -1.34 -1.80
N VAL A 46 -4.93 -1.87 -0.83
CA VAL A 46 -4.63 -1.21 0.44
C VAL A 46 -3.13 -0.96 0.46
N LEU A 47 -2.74 0.29 0.64
CA LEU A 47 -1.34 0.65 0.87
C LEU A 47 -1.17 0.85 2.38
N ALA A 48 -0.28 0.06 2.97
CA ALA A 48 0.05 0.12 4.37
C ALA A 48 1.55 0.39 4.55
N SER A 49 1.87 1.41 5.35
CA SER A 49 3.23 1.84 5.56
C SER A 49 3.48 2.24 7.02
N PRO A 50 4.66 1.93 7.59
CA PRO A 50 5.13 2.65 8.75
C PRO A 50 5.37 4.12 8.41
N ILE A 51 5.46 4.96 9.44
CA ILE A 51 5.81 6.37 9.34
C ILE A 51 7.31 6.52 9.63
N TYR A 52 8.08 6.84 8.59
CA TYR A 52 9.51 7.14 8.69
C TYR A 52 9.75 8.58 8.26
N HIS A 53 10.27 9.40 9.20
CA HIS A 53 10.54 10.83 8.99
C HIS A 53 9.33 11.58 8.40
N ASN A 54 8.14 11.36 8.96
CA ASN A 54 6.84 11.91 8.49
C ASN A 54 6.41 11.47 7.09
N GLY A 55 7.13 10.55 6.46
CA GLY A 55 6.77 9.93 5.20
C GLY A 55 6.43 8.44 5.34
N PRO A 56 5.82 7.85 4.31
CA PRO A 56 5.77 6.40 4.14
C PRO A 56 7.17 5.81 3.87
N SER A 57 7.30 4.49 3.90
CA SER A 57 8.57 3.79 3.73
C SER A 57 9.07 3.84 2.28
N GLY A 58 10.40 3.89 2.13
CA GLY A 58 11.06 3.77 0.83
C GLY A 58 10.80 2.41 0.18
N VAL A 59 10.60 1.36 1.00
CA VAL A 59 10.23 0.01 0.56
C VAL A 59 8.89 0.03 -0.17
N LEU A 60 7.86 0.65 0.41
CA LEU A 60 6.57 0.78 -0.27
C LEU A 60 6.69 1.60 -1.56
N LYS A 61 7.45 2.69 -1.54
CA LYS A 61 7.66 3.52 -2.73
C LYS A 61 8.35 2.76 -3.85
N ASN A 62 9.38 1.97 -3.52
CA ASN A 62 10.11 1.14 -4.47
C ASN A 62 9.20 0.11 -5.15
N ALA A 63 8.30 -0.54 -4.38
CA ALA A 63 7.31 -1.44 -4.97
C ALA A 63 6.35 -0.72 -5.94
N LEU A 64 5.90 0.49 -5.58
CA LEU A 64 5.04 1.28 -6.47
C LEU A 64 5.78 1.73 -7.74
N ASP A 65 7.08 1.98 -7.68
CA ASP A 65 7.87 2.41 -8.85
C ASP A 65 8.04 1.29 -9.89
N HIS A 66 7.95 0.03 -9.48
CA HIS A 66 7.86 -1.11 -10.40
C HIS A 66 6.50 -1.26 -11.08
N LEU A 67 5.50 -0.46 -10.71
CA LEU A 67 4.15 -0.52 -11.27
C LEU A 67 3.87 0.68 -12.17
N ALA A 68 3.32 0.41 -13.36
CA ALA A 68 2.82 1.45 -14.27
C ALA A 68 1.38 1.87 -13.97
N ILE A 69 0.96 3.02 -14.51
CA ILE A 69 -0.40 3.59 -14.42
C ILE A 69 -1.49 2.54 -14.73
N LYS A 70 -1.28 1.68 -15.73
CA LYS A 70 -2.24 0.63 -16.13
C LYS A 70 -2.68 -0.29 -14.98
N HIS A 71 -1.84 -0.50 -13.97
CA HIS A 71 -2.14 -1.41 -12.86
C HIS A 71 -3.03 -0.78 -11.79
N PHE A 72 -3.08 0.55 -11.68
CA PHE A 72 -3.80 1.30 -10.65
C PHE A 72 -4.95 2.15 -11.19
N ALA A 73 -4.91 2.51 -12.47
CA ALA A 73 -5.87 3.42 -13.07
C ALA A 73 -7.30 3.00 -12.75
N TYR A 74 -8.06 3.94 -12.18
CA TYR A 74 -9.47 3.79 -11.82
C TYR A 74 -9.79 2.76 -10.72
N LYS A 75 -8.77 2.14 -10.10
CA LYS A 75 -8.97 1.20 -9.00
C LYS A 75 -9.04 1.94 -7.65
N PRO A 76 -9.95 1.56 -6.74
CA PRO A 76 -10.00 2.14 -5.41
C PRO A 76 -8.80 1.71 -4.57
N VAL A 77 -8.30 2.64 -3.75
CA VAL A 77 -7.12 2.44 -2.90
C VAL A 77 -7.39 2.90 -1.46
N GLY A 78 -7.31 1.97 -0.51
CA GLY A 78 -7.29 2.22 0.92
C GLY A 78 -5.88 2.62 1.40
N LEU A 79 -5.81 3.52 2.38
CA LEU A 79 -4.54 4.04 2.91
C LEU A 79 -4.45 3.82 4.42
N ILE A 80 -3.35 3.20 4.85
CA ILE A 80 -3.07 2.88 6.24
C ILE A 80 -1.65 3.34 6.58
N SER A 81 -1.49 4.05 7.70
CA SER A 81 -0.18 4.31 8.30
C SER A 81 -0.07 3.74 9.70
N HIS A 82 1.15 3.38 10.10
CA HIS A 82 1.50 2.95 11.44
C HIS A 82 2.74 3.67 11.95
N GLY A 83 2.76 4.15 13.19
CA GLY A 83 3.98 4.70 13.74
C GLY A 83 3.83 5.10 15.20
N GLY A 84 4.93 5.53 15.81
CA GLY A 84 4.94 5.92 17.23
C GLY A 84 3.98 7.08 17.54
N ASN A 85 3.73 7.96 16.57
CA ASN A 85 2.74 9.02 16.66
C ASN A 85 1.65 8.83 15.59
N ARG A 86 0.39 9.01 15.98
CA ARG A 86 -0.77 8.94 15.06
C ARG A 86 -0.83 10.18 14.15
N THR A 87 -0.01 10.21 13.10
CA THR A 87 0.04 11.33 12.12
C THR A 87 -0.56 10.96 10.76
N SER A 88 -1.15 11.94 10.07
CA SER A 88 -1.70 11.75 8.71
C SER A 88 -0.68 11.95 7.60
N GLN A 89 0.48 12.54 7.87
CA GLN A 89 1.41 13.01 6.84
C GLN A 89 1.82 11.89 5.86
N ALA A 90 2.03 10.67 6.35
CA ALA A 90 2.35 9.54 5.50
C ALA A 90 1.20 9.13 4.57
N VAL A 91 -0.05 9.08 5.06
CA VAL A 91 -1.22 8.78 4.21
C VAL A 91 -1.51 9.91 3.23
N ASP A 92 -1.26 11.17 3.62
CA ASP A 92 -1.43 12.33 2.75
C ASP A 92 -0.43 12.28 1.57
N GLN A 93 0.82 11.88 1.82
CA GLN A 93 1.79 11.63 0.75
C GLN A 93 1.41 10.44 -0.14
N MET A 94 0.99 9.31 0.44
CA MET A 94 0.53 8.15 -0.35
C MET A 94 -0.68 8.49 -1.22
N ARG A 95 -1.58 9.35 -0.75
CA ARG A 95 -2.71 9.85 -1.55
C ARG A 95 -2.24 10.58 -2.81
N ILE A 96 -1.17 11.36 -2.71
CA ILE A 96 -0.56 12.03 -3.87
C ILE A 96 0.05 11.00 -4.83
N TRP A 97 0.71 9.95 -4.32
CA TRP A 97 1.27 8.88 -5.14
C TRP A 97 0.19 8.12 -5.90
N VAL A 98 -0.89 7.73 -5.21
CA VAL A 98 -2.06 7.05 -5.81
C VAL A 98 -2.68 7.91 -6.91
N ARG A 99 -2.82 9.22 -6.68
CA ARG A 99 -3.30 10.16 -7.71
C ARG A 99 -2.36 10.19 -8.93
N GLY A 100 -1.05 10.12 -8.73
CA GLY A 100 -0.06 10.03 -9.80
C GLY A 100 -0.21 8.77 -10.66
N LEU A 101 -0.71 7.68 -10.08
CA LEU A 101 -1.00 6.42 -10.77
C LEU A 101 -2.45 6.33 -11.30
N LEU A 102 -3.21 7.43 -11.26
CA LEU A 102 -4.63 7.52 -11.61
C LEU A 102 -5.56 6.61 -10.78
N GLY A 103 -5.12 6.18 -9.60
CA GLY A 103 -5.95 5.42 -8.66
C GLY A 103 -6.89 6.32 -7.86
N HIS A 104 -7.95 5.72 -7.30
CA HIS A 104 -8.94 6.41 -6.48
C HIS A 104 -8.69 6.15 -5.00
N ALA A 105 -7.85 6.98 -4.37
CA ALA A 105 -7.66 6.94 -2.93
C ALA A 105 -8.99 7.24 -2.20
N ILE A 106 -9.51 6.28 -1.44
CA ILE A 106 -10.76 6.46 -0.71
C ILE A 106 -10.61 7.55 0.36
N THR A 107 -11.72 8.17 0.74
CA THR A 107 -11.72 9.26 1.74
C THR A 107 -11.34 8.78 3.13
N THR A 108 -11.72 7.54 3.47
CA THR A 108 -11.41 6.95 4.77
C THR A 108 -9.96 6.50 4.82
N GLN A 109 -9.20 7.08 5.75
CA GLN A 109 -7.83 6.68 6.04
C GLN A 109 -7.68 6.24 7.49
N ILE A 110 -6.74 5.34 7.74
CA ILE A 110 -6.47 4.75 9.05
C ILE A 110 -5.03 5.08 9.42
N CYS A 111 -4.84 5.86 10.49
CA CYS A 111 -3.52 6.11 11.07
C CYS A 111 -3.50 5.42 12.43
N THR A 112 -2.53 4.55 12.66
CA THR A 112 -2.42 3.73 13.87
C THR A 112 -1.11 3.98 14.63
N GLN A 113 -1.10 3.61 15.90
CA GLN A 113 0.06 3.62 16.80
C GLN A 113 0.08 2.37 17.67
N ASN A 114 1.17 2.13 18.41
CA ASN A 114 1.33 0.90 19.23
C ASN A 114 0.17 0.64 20.18
N GLY A 115 -0.32 1.66 20.89
CA GLY A 115 -1.44 1.54 21.84
C GLY A 115 -2.77 1.13 21.21
N ASP A 116 -2.88 1.13 19.88
CA ASP A 116 -4.07 0.65 19.17
C ASP A 116 -4.14 -0.88 19.05
N PHE A 117 -3.03 -1.56 19.32
CA PHE A 117 -2.90 -3.02 19.20
C PHE A 117 -2.68 -3.73 20.55
N GLU A 118 -2.49 -2.96 21.63
CA GLU A 118 -2.44 -3.50 22.99
C GLU A 118 -3.83 -4.03 23.41
N ALA A 119 -3.87 -5.06 24.27
CA ALA A 119 -5.09 -5.81 24.59
C ALA A 119 -6.26 -4.88 25.03
N GLY A 120 -7.33 -4.86 24.24
CA GLY A 120 -8.46 -3.91 24.34
C GLY A 120 -8.54 -2.87 23.20
N GLY A 121 -7.47 -2.71 22.41
CA GLY A 121 -7.34 -1.70 21.34
C GLY A 121 -7.93 -2.08 19.98
N THR A 122 -8.11 -3.37 19.69
CA THR A 122 -8.81 -3.80 18.46
C THR A 122 -10.31 -3.54 18.49
N ASP A 123 -10.88 -3.42 19.70
CA ASP A 123 -12.28 -3.05 19.95
C ASP A 123 -12.47 -1.54 20.14
N ASP A 124 -11.41 -0.74 19.94
CA ASP A 124 -11.55 0.71 19.90
C ASP A 124 -12.54 1.09 18.78
N PRO A 125 -13.69 1.71 19.11
CA PRO A 125 -14.70 2.11 18.12
C PRO A 125 -14.14 3.04 17.03
N ARG A 126 -12.96 3.65 17.25
CA ARG A 126 -12.30 4.52 16.26
C ARG A 126 -11.61 3.73 15.14
N ILE A 127 -11.22 2.48 15.38
CA ILE A 127 -10.55 1.58 14.43
C ILE A 127 -11.52 0.54 13.88
N SER A 128 -12.34 -0.07 14.74
CA SER A 128 -13.32 -1.08 14.33
C SER A 128 -14.38 -0.51 13.36
N ASN A 129 -14.81 0.74 13.54
CA ASN A 129 -15.74 1.40 12.61
C ASN A 129 -15.13 1.72 11.24
N ARG A 130 -13.79 1.79 11.09
CA ARG A 130 -13.12 2.06 9.80
C ARG A 130 -12.71 0.80 9.04
N LYS A 131 -12.58 -0.35 9.73
CA LYS A 131 -12.22 -1.63 9.13
C LYS A 131 -13.32 -2.24 8.25
N ARG A 132 -14.58 -1.81 8.40
CA ARG A 132 -15.75 -2.44 7.78
C ARG A 132 -16.07 -1.99 6.35
N THR A 133 -15.36 -1.00 5.81
CA THR A 133 -15.77 -0.28 4.57
C THR A 133 -14.90 -0.56 3.34
N ILE A 134 -14.03 -1.57 3.33
CA ILE A 134 -13.12 -1.81 2.20
C ILE A 134 -13.34 -3.21 1.61
N PRO A 135 -13.99 -3.33 0.43
CA PRO A 135 -14.11 -4.60 -0.26
C PRO A 135 -12.85 -4.92 -1.08
N ARG A 136 -12.34 -6.15 -0.93
CA ARG A 136 -11.43 -6.94 -1.80
C ARG A 136 -10.15 -6.20 -2.17
N THR A 137 -9.17 -6.22 -1.27
CA THR A 137 -7.95 -5.42 -1.39
C THR A 137 -6.68 -6.25 -1.39
N CYS A 138 -5.75 -5.90 -2.28
CA CYS A 138 -4.35 -6.31 -2.21
C CYS A 138 -3.63 -5.39 -1.23
N SER A 139 -3.15 -5.91 -0.09
CA SER A 139 -2.41 -5.11 0.91
C SER A 139 -0.92 -5.11 0.59
N LEU A 140 -0.36 -3.96 0.25
CA LEU A 140 1.08 -3.74 0.16
C LEU A 140 1.56 -3.23 1.51
N ASN A 141 2.28 -4.09 2.25
CA ASN A 141 2.92 -3.73 3.51
C ASN A 141 4.41 -3.51 3.24
N GLY A 142 4.92 -2.32 3.58
CA GLY A 142 6.34 -2.03 3.54
C GLY A 142 6.81 -1.58 4.91
N GLU A 143 6.89 -2.49 5.87
CA GLU A 143 7.54 -2.19 7.16
C GLU A 143 9.06 -2.22 7.04
#